data_AF-A0A2W2GMN7-F1
#
_entry.id   AF-A0A2W2GMN7-F1
#
_cell.length_a   1.000
_cell.length_b   1.000
_cell.length_c   1.000
_cell.angle_alpha   90.00
_cell.angle_beta   90.00
_cell.angle_gamma   90.00
#
_symmetry.space_group_name_H-M   'P 1'
#
loop_
_entity.id
_entity.type
_entity.pdbx_description
1 polymer ?
#
loop_
_entity_poly.entity_id
_entity_poly.type
_entity_poly.pdbx_seq_one_letter_code
_entity_poly.pdbx_strand_id
1 'polypeptide(L)' 'MDDLTPDQRACLTAIETTYPGWHIVVERGWWWATKHTPPTPEQKAAGVLTQFARPGPHEMVAALNVQLGILARMGAA' A
#
# COMPACT_ATOMS: atom_id res chain seq x y z
N MET A 1 -6.17 16.08 -0.74
CA MET A 1 -6.91 14.86 -0.35
C MET A 1 -8.28 14.99 -0.97
N ASP A 2 -8.68 14.03 -1.78
CA ASP A 2 -9.98 14.11 -2.45
C ASP A 2 -11.12 13.97 -1.44
N ASP A 3 -12.29 14.51 -1.78
CA ASP A 3 -13.54 14.20 -1.07
C ASP A 3 -13.92 12.75 -1.32
N LEU A 4 -13.51 11.88 -0.40
CA LEU A 4 -13.81 10.45 -0.47
C LEU A 4 -15.29 10.19 -0.23
N THR A 5 -15.88 9.36 -1.09
CA THR A 5 -17.19 8.76 -0.82
C THR A 5 -17.15 7.94 0.47
N PRO A 6 -18.29 7.72 1.16
CA PRO A 6 -18.34 6.87 2.35
C PRO A 6 -17.73 5.48 2.13
N ASP A 7 -17.99 4.87 0.97
CA ASP A 7 -17.46 3.54 0.62
C ASP A 7 -15.94 3.56 0.42
N GLN A 8 -15.40 4.58 -0.24
CA GLN A 8 -13.95 4.75 -0.36
C GLN A 8 -13.30 4.98 1.00
N ARG A 9 -13.95 5.75 1.90
CA ARG A 9 -13.45 5.95 3.25
C ARG A 9 -13.43 4.64 4.05
N ALA A 10 -14.49 3.84 3.97
CA ALA A 10 -14.55 2.53 4.59
C ALA A 10 -13.46 1.58 4.05
N CYS A 11 -13.26 1.56 2.73
CA CYS A 11 -12.18 0.80 2.11
C CYS A 11 -10.80 1.26 2.59
N LEU A 12 -10.55 2.56 2.64
CA LEU A 12 -9.29 3.12 3.11
C LEU A 12 -8.98 2.68 4.54
N THR A 13 -9.95 2.80 5.47
CA THR A 13 -9.78 2.34 6.85
C THR A 13 -9.49 0.84 6.93
N ALA A 14 -10.17 0.01 6.13
CA ALA A 14 -9.94 -1.42 6.09
C ALA A 14 -8.53 -1.77 5.58
N ILE A 15 -8.06 -1.08 4.53
CA ILE A 15 -6.72 -1.27 3.95
C ILE A 15 -5.65 -0.86 4.97
N GLU A 16 -5.74 0.33 5.58
CA GLU A 16 -4.74 0.77 6.56
C GLU A 16 -4.67 -0.15 7.79
N THR A 17 -5.82 -0.72 8.21
CA THR A 17 -5.86 -1.72 9.29
C THR A 17 -5.18 -3.03 8.88
N THR A 18 -5.36 -3.46 7.64
CA THR A 18 -4.81 -4.73 7.12
C THR A 18 -3.31 -4.63 6.83
N TYR A 19 -2.83 -3.45 6.44
CA TYR A 19 -1.45 -3.20 6.03
C TYR A 19 -0.80 -2.09 6.86
N PRO A 20 -0.57 -2.30 8.17
CA PRO A 20 -0.13 -1.25 9.10
C PRO A 20 1.25 -0.66 8.79
N GLY A 21 2.04 -1.29 7.90
CA GLY A 21 3.32 -0.75 7.42
C GLY A 21 3.20 0.29 6.31
N TRP A 22 1.98 0.61 5.87
CA TRP A 22 1.69 1.46 4.73
C TRP A 22 0.67 2.53 5.09
N HIS A 23 0.96 3.75 4.66
CA HIS A 23 0.01 4.86 4.66
C HIS A 23 -0.67 4.96 3.30
N ILE A 24 -2.00 5.08 3.30
CA ILE A 24 -2.80 5.13 2.07
C ILE A 24 -3.50 6.49 1.97
N VAL A 25 -3.36 7.15 0.82
CA VAL A 25 -4.07 8.39 0.52
C VAL A 25 -4.73 8.30 -0.85
N VAL A 26 -5.84 9.00 -1.03
CA VAL A 26 -6.49 9.15 -2.34
C VAL A 26 -6.35 10.59 -2.81
N GLU A 27 -5.75 10.75 -3.98
CA GLU A 27 -5.49 12.04 -4.61
C GLU A 27 -5.72 11.97 -6.12
N ARG A 28 -6.56 12.87 -6.62
CA ARG A 28 -7.00 12.95 -8.01
C ARG A 28 -7.51 11.60 -8.56
N GLY A 29 -8.26 10.86 -7.74
CA GLY A 29 -8.81 9.55 -8.05
C GLY A 29 -7.80 8.39 -7.99
N TRP A 30 -6.53 8.66 -7.68
CA TRP A 30 -5.50 7.64 -7.52
C TRP A 30 -5.30 7.29 -6.07
N TRP A 31 -5.18 5.99 -5.79
CA TRP A 31 -4.80 5.46 -4.50
C TRP A 31 -3.29 5.38 -4.44
N TRP A 32 -2.68 6.09 -3.51
CA TRP A 32 -1.25 6.09 -3.26
C TRP A 32 -0.95 5.34 -1.98
N ALA A 33 0.01 4.42 -2.04
CA ALA A 33 0.55 3.75 -0.88
C ALA A 33 2.00 4.19 -0.66
N THR A 34 2.34 4.59 0.56
CA THR A 34 3.70 4.93 0.97
C THR A 34 4.08 4.10 2.18
N LYS A 35 5.21 3.40 2.12
CA LYS A 35 5.71 2.60 3.24
C LYS A 35 6.20 3.52 4.36
N HIS A 36 5.77 3.30 5.60
CA HIS A 36 6.17 4.15 6.73
C HIS A 36 7.67 4.15 6.98
N THR A 37 8.29 2.97 6.88
CA THR A 37 9.74 2.80 6.94
C THR A 37 10.25 2.51 5.54
N PRO A 38 11.18 3.32 5.00
CA PRO A 38 11.79 3.04 3.70
C PRO A 38 12.35 1.61 3.65
N PRO A 39 12.19 0.86 2.54
CA PRO A 39 12.74 -0.48 2.45
C PRO A 39 14.28 -0.45 2.49
N THR A 40 14.91 -1.48 3.07
CA THR A 40 16.36 -1.65 3.05
C THR A 40 16.87 -1.87 1.63
N PRO A 41 18.19 -1.73 1.35
CA PRO A 41 18.76 -2.05 0.05
C PRO A 41 18.40 -3.45 -0.45
N GLU A 42 18.43 -4.45 0.43
CA GLU A 42 18.07 -5.84 0.11
C GLU A 42 16.58 -5.97 -0.23
N GLN A 43 15.71 -5.28 0.51
CA GLN A 43 14.26 -5.30 0.24
C GLN A 43 13.94 -4.62 -1.09
N LYS A 44 14.62 -3.50 -1.41
CA LYS A 44 14.48 -2.86 -2.72
C LYS A 44 14.95 -3.77 -3.85
N ALA A 45 16.08 -4.45 -3.67
CA ALA A 45 16.59 -5.42 -4.65
C ALA A 45 15.62 -6.59 -4.86
N ALA A 46 14.88 -6.98 -3.83
CA ALA A 46 13.82 -7.99 -3.93
C ALA A 46 12.50 -7.46 -4.53
N GLY A 47 12.39 -6.15 -4.79
CA GLY A 47 11.23 -5.53 -5.44
C GLY A 47 10.24 -4.85 -4.49
N VAL A 48 10.60 -4.65 -3.21
CA VAL A 48 9.78 -3.85 -2.29
C VAL A 48 9.86 -2.38 -2.69
N LEU A 49 8.70 -1.79 -2.96
CA LEU A 49 8.57 -0.39 -3.35
C LEU A 49 8.49 0.50 -2.11
N THR A 50 9.02 1.72 -2.20
CA THR A 50 8.81 2.74 -1.16
C THR A 50 7.42 3.37 -1.30
N GLN A 51 6.98 3.60 -2.53
CA GLN A 51 5.71 4.23 -2.85
C GLN A 51 5.20 3.74 -4.22
N PHE A 52 3.89 3.62 -4.38
CA PHE A 52 3.25 3.33 -5.66
C PHE A 52 1.79 3.80 -5.69
N ALA A 53 1.25 3.96 -6.91
CA ALA A 53 -0.14 4.34 -7.13
C ALA A 53 -0.94 3.24 -7.85
N ARG A 54 -2.24 3.15 -7.58
CA ARG A 54 -3.21 2.28 -8.27
C ARG A 54 -4.53 3.02 -8.51
N PRO A 55 -5.29 2.66 -9.55
CA PRO A 55 -6.50 3.39 -9.94
C PRO A 55 -7.67 3.16 -8.96
N GLY A 56 -7.62 2.13 -8.13
CA GLY A 56 -8.72 1.77 -7.24
C GLY A 56 -8.29 0.96 -6.02
N PRO A 57 -9.22 0.76 -5.06
CA PRO A 57 -8.94 0.06 -3.81
C PRO A 57 -8.62 -1.42 -4.02
N HIS A 58 -9.25 -2.10 -4.99
CA HIS A 58 -8.98 -3.51 -5.27
C HIS A 58 -7.59 -3.74 -5.84
N GLU A 59 -7.19 -2.92 -6.81
CA GLU A 59 -5.85 -2.93 -7.38
C GLU A 59 -4.79 -2.56 -6.33
N MET A 60 -5.13 -1.65 -5.41
CA MET A 60 -4.28 -1.29 -4.28
C MET A 60 -4.03 -2.48 -3.35
N VAL A 61 -5.10 -3.17 -2.92
CA VAL A 61 -5.01 -4.38 -2.08
C VAL A 61 -4.18 -5.46 -2.76
N ALA A 62 -4.42 -5.72 -4.05
CA ALA A 62 -3.65 -6.71 -4.81
C ALA A 62 -2.15 -6.36 -4.84
N ALA A 63 -1.81 -5.10 -5.07
CA ALA A 63 -0.42 -4.64 -5.06
C ALA A 63 0.22 -4.74 -3.67
N LEU A 64 -0.50 -4.38 -2.59
CA LEU A 64 -0.01 -4.52 -1.22
C LEU A 64 0.24 -5.98 -0.84
N ASN A 65 -0.61 -6.91 -1.29
CA ASN A 65 -0.38 -8.35 -1.13
C ASN A 65 0.90 -8.83 -1.81
N VAL A 66 1.23 -8.30 -3.00
CA VAL A 66 2.52 -8.61 -3.64
C VAL A 66 3.68 -8.12 -2.77
N GLN A 67 3.61 -6.89 -2.24
CA GLN A 67 4.67 -6.35 -1.37
C GLN A 67 4.84 -7.19 -0.10
N LEU A 68 3.73 -7.57 0.55
CA LEU A 68 3.75 -8.45 1.72
C LEU A 68 4.34 -9.83 1.39
N GLY A 69 3.99 -10.39 0.23
CA GLY A 69 4.53 -11.66 -0.25
C GLY A 69 6.04 -11.62 -0.52
N ILE A 70 6.58 -10.49 -0.98
CA ILE A 70 8.03 -10.29 -1.13
C ILE A 70 8.69 -10.28 0.25
N LEU A 71 8.18 -9.46 1.17
CA LEU A 71 8.70 -9.36 2.53
C LEU A 71 8.66 -10.70 3.28
N ALA A 72 7.57 -11.46 3.14
CA ALA A 72 7.43 -12.77 3.77
C ALA A 72 8.48 -13.78 3.27
N ARG A 73 8.78 -13.78 1.97
CA ARG A 73 9.84 -14.63 1.38
C ARG A 73 11.24 -14.25 1.89
N MET A 74 11.42 -13.00 2.30
CA MET A 74 12.66 -12.52 2.92
C MET A 74 12.72 -12.74 4.44
N GLY A 75 11.64 -13.25 5.06
CA GLY A 75 11.54 -13.34 6.53
C GLY A 75 11.38 -11.98 7.23
N ALA A 76 10.84 -10.98 6.53
CA ALA A 76 10.73 -9.59 6.97
C ALA A 76 9.28 -9.05 6.95
N ALA A 77 8.29 -9.95 6.96
CA ALA A 77 6.86 -9.61 7.00
C ALA A 77 6.37 -9.29 8.41
#